data_AF-A0A1G1NI97-F1
#
_entry.id   AF-A0A1G1NI97-F1
#
_cell.length_a   1.000
_cell.length_b   1.000
_cell.length_c   1.000
_cell.angle_alpha   90.00
_cell.angle_beta   90.00
_cell.angle_gamma   90.00
#
_symmetry.space_group_name_H-M   'P 1'
#
loop_
_entity.id
_entity.type
_entity.pdbx_description
1 polymer ?
#
loop_
_entity_poly.entity_id
_entity_poly.type
_entity_poly.pdbx_seq_one_letter_code
_entity_poly.pdbx_strand_id
1 'polypeptide(L)'
;MVWIIIIVLVFLAGIILLNSNVPSREPTREQFLRSMEKILEGKLRPVEGQPENFQIDFFFEGQAFVYEDVIDRGFKEAARKGYLKTRIHADFSLYFSEKPRSTTMKTDVFISSQIPDGPTRPDAWVALPPSLKGLDVQTNNIRLANKLLANPKIVDVLLEFRSVDSRGHPSMSWKIMDGLMILEFHSAERKIPNYHDLTSRISSVDDYLEELTKIVRFFKEP
;
A
#
# COMPACT_ATOMS: atom_id res chain seq x y z
N MET A 1 -10.21 -58.67 15.02
CA MET A 1 -10.10 -58.06 13.68
C MET A 1 -11.22 -57.06 13.37
N VAL A 2 -12.50 -57.40 13.58
CA VAL A 2 -13.65 -56.50 13.31
C VAL A 2 -13.52 -55.12 13.98
N TRP A 3 -13.06 -55.07 15.24
CA TRP A 3 -12.87 -53.82 15.97
C TRP A 3 -11.82 -52.87 15.37
N ILE A 4 -10.75 -53.41 14.77
CA ILE A 4 -9.71 -52.60 14.12
C ILE A 4 -10.27 -51.94 12.86
N ILE A 5 -11.10 -52.67 12.10
CA ILE A 5 -11.74 -52.16 10.89
C ILE A 5 -12.71 -51.01 11.22
N ILE A 6 -13.47 -51.15 12.32
CA ILE A 6 -14.39 -50.10 12.79
C ILE A 6 -13.61 -48.84 13.19
N ILE A 7 -12.50 -48.97 13.92
CA ILE A 7 -11.67 -47.83 14.33
C ILE A 7 -11.08 -47.10 13.11
N VAL A 8 -10.59 -47.85 12.11
CA VAL A 8 -10.05 -47.27 10.88
C VAL A 8 -11.14 -46.54 10.08
N LEU A 9 -12.35 -47.09 10.01
CA LEU A 9 -13.49 -46.43 9.34
C LEU A 9 -13.92 -45.14 10.06
N VAL A 10 -13.93 -45.12 11.39
CA VAL A 10 -14.25 -43.92 12.18
C VAL A 10 -13.17 -42.86 12.00
N PHE A 11 -11.89 -43.25 11.97
CA PHE A 11 -10.79 -42.33 11.69
C PHE A 11 -10.85 -41.76 10.27
N LEU A 12 -11.13 -42.58 9.26
CA LEU A 12 -11.29 -42.13 7.88
C LEU A 12 -12.48 -41.17 7.73
N ALA A 13 -13.63 -41.49 8.34
CA ALA A 13 -14.78 -40.60 8.38
C ALA A 13 -14.48 -39.28 9.10
N GLY A 14 -13.72 -39.33 10.21
CA GLY A 14 -13.28 -38.14 10.94
C GLY A 14 -12.33 -37.25 10.14
N ILE A 15 -11.38 -37.85 9.41
CA ILE A 15 -10.46 -37.11 8.52
C ILE A 15 -11.23 -36.49 7.35
N ILE A 16 -12.20 -37.20 6.76
CA ILE A 16 -13.03 -36.67 5.67
C ILE A 16 -13.93 -35.52 6.16
N LEU A 17 -14.45 -35.59 7.39
CA LEU A 17 -15.21 -34.50 8.03
C LEU A 17 -14.35 -33.28 8.40
N LEU A 18 -13.06 -33.49 8.72
CA LEU A 18 -12.11 -32.40 8.92
C LEU A 18 -11.63 -31.79 7.60
N ASN A 19 -11.61 -32.58 6.53
CA ASN A 19 -11.17 -32.17 5.19
C ASN A 19 -12.32 -31.74 4.27
N SER A 20 -13.57 -31.83 4.74
CA SER A 20 -14.71 -31.22 4.06
C SER A 20 -14.61 -29.72 4.26
N ASN A 21 -13.93 -29.04 3.33
CA ASN A 21 -13.99 -27.62 3.02
C ASN A 21 -14.97 -26.84 3.90
N VAL A 22 -14.58 -26.54 5.15
CA VAL A 22 -15.22 -25.42 5.85
C VAL A 22 -14.83 -24.24 4.97
N PRO A 23 -15.78 -23.60 4.25
CA PRO A 23 -15.43 -22.41 3.53
C PRO A 23 -14.89 -21.50 4.62
N SER A 24 -13.61 -21.15 4.53
CA SER A 24 -13.04 -20.04 5.27
C SER A 24 -13.90 -18.85 4.90
N ARG A 25 -14.98 -18.61 5.65
CA ARG A 25 -15.87 -17.49 5.42
C ARG A 25 -15.00 -16.29 5.68
N GLU A 26 -14.73 -15.52 4.63
CA GLU A 26 -14.09 -14.22 4.79
C GLU A 26 -14.81 -13.45 5.90
N PRO A 27 -14.08 -12.83 6.83
CA PRO A 27 -14.70 -12.10 7.92
C PRO A 27 -15.62 -11.02 7.34
N THR A 28 -16.77 -10.78 7.99
CA THR A 28 -17.59 -9.63 7.62
C THR A 28 -16.79 -8.35 7.86
N ARG A 29 -17.18 -7.26 7.21
CA ARG A 29 -16.53 -5.94 7.39
C ARG A 29 -16.47 -5.55 8.87
N GLU A 30 -17.57 -5.73 9.59
CA GLU A 30 -17.64 -5.42 11.02
C GLU A 30 -16.71 -6.30 11.83
N GLN A 31 -16.64 -7.61 11.54
CA GLN A 31 -15.72 -8.53 12.20
C GLN A 31 -14.26 -8.16 11.96
N PHE A 32 -13.93 -7.79 10.72
CA PHE A 32 -12.60 -7.32 10.35
C PHE A 32 -12.24 -6.03 11.10
N LEU A 33 -13.10 -5.00 11.06
CA LEU A 33 -12.83 -3.71 11.72
C LEU A 33 -12.71 -3.85 13.24
N ARG A 34 -13.51 -4.72 13.87
CA ARG A 34 -13.38 -5.02 15.31
C ARG A 34 -12.09 -5.76 15.63
N SER A 35 -11.66 -6.65 14.77
CA SER A 35 -10.38 -7.35 14.93
C SER A 35 -9.21 -6.38 14.72
N MET A 36 -9.32 -5.46 13.76
CA MET A 36 -8.32 -4.43 13.47
C MET A 36 -8.19 -3.48 14.64
N GLU A 37 -9.32 -2.99 15.19
CA GLU A 37 -9.37 -2.14 16.38
C GLU A 37 -8.63 -2.79 17.56
N LYS A 38 -8.85 -4.10 17.77
CA LYS A 38 -8.21 -4.84 18.85
C LYS A 38 -6.71 -5.01 18.63
N ILE A 39 -6.27 -5.37 17.43
CA ILE A 39 -4.84 -5.60 17.11
C ILE A 39 -4.06 -4.30 17.20
N LEU A 40 -4.62 -3.21 16.68
CA LEU A 40 -3.99 -1.89 16.72
C LEU A 40 -4.10 -1.21 18.08
N GLU A 41 -4.80 -1.82 19.05
CA GLU A 41 -5.13 -1.22 20.35
C GLU A 41 -5.73 0.19 20.20
N GLY A 42 -6.52 0.39 19.14
CA GLY A 42 -7.01 1.68 18.69
C GLY A 42 -8.45 1.97 19.08
N LYS A 43 -9.01 3.05 18.52
CA LYS A 43 -10.42 3.43 18.69
C LYS A 43 -11.14 3.54 17.36
N LEU A 44 -12.07 2.62 17.09
CA LEU A 44 -12.91 2.65 15.90
C LEU A 44 -13.96 3.76 16.00
N ARG A 45 -14.03 4.62 14.98
CA ARG A 45 -15.05 5.66 14.85
C ARG A 45 -15.45 5.85 13.38
N PRO A 46 -16.68 6.30 13.09
CA PRO A 46 -17.03 6.73 11.74
C PRO A 46 -16.22 7.98 11.35
N VAL A 47 -15.95 8.13 10.06
CA VAL A 47 -15.34 9.34 9.49
C VAL A 47 -16.40 10.46 9.48
N GLU A 48 -15.99 11.66 9.88
CA GLU A 48 -16.89 12.82 9.96
C GLU A 48 -17.51 13.13 8.58
N GLY A 49 -18.83 13.28 8.54
CA GLY A 49 -19.58 13.51 7.30
C GLY A 49 -19.70 12.29 6.38
N GLN A 50 -19.10 11.14 6.73
CA GLN A 50 -19.08 9.92 5.91
C GLN A 50 -19.35 8.68 6.78
N PRO A 51 -20.61 8.44 7.18
CA PRO A 51 -20.96 7.40 8.17
C PRO A 51 -20.70 5.96 7.68
N GLU A 52 -20.54 5.78 6.37
CA GLU A 52 -20.20 4.49 5.78
C GLU A 52 -18.69 4.20 5.79
N ASN A 53 -17.86 5.17 6.16
CA ASN A 53 -16.41 5.05 6.24
C ASN A 53 -16.00 5.06 7.71
N PHE A 54 -14.99 4.26 8.04
CA PHE A 54 -14.52 4.11 9.41
C PHE A 54 -13.04 4.45 9.50
N GLN A 55 -12.63 4.91 10.68
CA GLN A 55 -11.23 5.14 11.00
C GLN A 55 -10.90 4.59 12.38
N ILE A 56 -9.66 4.15 12.53
CA ILE A 56 -9.08 3.68 13.78
C ILE A 56 -7.83 4.51 14.00
N ASP A 57 -7.85 5.37 15.02
CA ASP A 57 -6.65 6.08 15.47
C ASP A 57 -5.93 5.22 16.51
N PHE A 58 -4.60 5.15 16.40
CA PHE A 58 -3.76 4.36 17.29
C PHE A 58 -2.32 4.88 17.33
N PHE A 59 -1.52 4.33 18.23
CA PHE A 59 -0.09 4.62 18.33
C PHE A 59 0.71 3.35 18.08
N PHE A 60 1.78 3.48 17.30
CA PHE A 60 2.74 2.41 17.04
C PHE A 60 4.14 2.99 17.17
N GLU A 61 4.98 2.40 18.03
CA GLU A 61 6.35 2.87 18.31
C GLU A 61 6.48 4.39 18.58
N GLY A 62 5.51 4.97 19.31
CA GLY A 62 5.51 6.40 19.63
C GLY A 62 5.15 7.32 18.45
N GLN A 63 4.70 6.77 17.33
CA GLN A 63 4.16 7.50 16.19
C GLN A 63 2.64 7.32 16.12
N ALA A 64 1.92 8.41 15.86
CA ALA A 64 0.47 8.37 15.66
C ALA A 64 0.16 7.86 14.24
N PHE A 65 -0.76 6.90 14.14
CA PHE A 65 -1.26 6.35 12.89
C PHE A 65 -2.78 6.40 12.85
N VAL A 66 -3.30 6.40 11.62
CA VAL A 66 -4.72 6.25 11.35
C VAL A 66 -4.88 5.17 10.30
N TYR A 67 -5.69 4.17 10.61
CA TYR A 67 -6.21 3.25 9.61
C TYR A 67 -7.59 3.76 9.19
N GLU A 68 -7.85 3.91 7.89
CA GLU A 68 -9.17 4.23 7.35
C GLU A 68 -9.67 3.10 6.45
N ASP A 69 -10.95 2.78 6.60
CA ASP A 69 -11.68 1.87 5.73
C ASP A 69 -12.77 2.65 4.99
N VAL A 70 -12.63 2.73 3.67
CA VAL A 70 -13.39 3.63 2.80
C VAL A 70 -14.10 2.84 1.72
N ILE A 71 -15.37 3.22 1.48
CA ILE A 71 -16.13 2.77 0.32
C ILE A 71 -15.97 3.81 -0.80
N ASP A 72 -15.24 3.44 -1.84
CA ASP A 72 -15.10 4.21 -3.07
C ASP A 72 -16.24 3.84 -4.04
N ARG A 73 -17.23 4.71 -4.13
CA ARG A 73 -18.38 4.53 -5.05
C ARG A 73 -18.00 5.01 -6.44
N GLY A 74 -17.44 4.11 -7.23
CA GLY A 74 -17.18 4.37 -8.65
C GLY A 74 -18.46 4.36 -9.49
N PHE A 75 -18.32 4.66 -10.78
CA PHE A 75 -19.43 4.70 -11.75
C PHE A 75 -20.16 3.36 -11.97
N LYS A 76 -19.52 2.23 -11.64
CA LYS A 76 -20.08 0.89 -11.88
C LYS A 76 -20.34 0.11 -10.60
N GLU A 77 -19.40 0.15 -9.64
CA GLU A 77 -19.49 -0.61 -8.39
C GLU A 77 -18.79 0.14 -7.26
N ALA A 78 -19.24 -0.14 -6.03
CA ALA A 78 -18.59 0.32 -4.81
C ALA A 78 -17.39 -0.60 -4.49
N ALA A 79 -16.19 -0.05 -4.50
CA ALA A 79 -14.97 -0.76 -4.14
C ALA A 79 -14.55 -0.39 -2.71
N ARG A 80 -14.13 -1.38 -1.91
CA ARG A 80 -13.58 -1.14 -0.58
C ARG A 80 -12.08 -0.89 -0.66
N LYS A 81 -11.60 0.10 0.07
CA LYS A 81 -10.18 0.45 0.16
C LYS A 81 -9.80 0.66 1.62
N GLY A 82 -8.60 0.20 1.97
CA GLY A 82 -7.97 0.52 3.23
C GLY A 82 -6.91 1.59 3.03
N TYR A 83 -6.67 2.43 4.03
CA TYR A 83 -5.57 3.36 4.04
C TYR A 83 -4.86 3.30 5.38
N LEU A 84 -3.55 3.15 5.38
CA LEU A 84 -2.72 3.38 6.55
C LEU A 84 -2.02 4.73 6.39
N LYS A 85 -2.26 5.63 7.34
CA LYS A 85 -1.86 7.04 7.25
C LYS A 85 -1.08 7.46 8.47
N THR A 86 -0.10 8.33 8.27
CA THR A 86 0.64 8.95 9.37
C THR A 86 1.23 10.29 8.94
N ARG A 87 1.37 11.23 9.89
CA ARG A 87 1.98 12.54 9.63
C ARG A 87 3.49 12.44 9.74
N ILE A 88 4.18 12.99 8.74
CA ILE A 88 5.63 13.24 8.80
C ILE A 88 5.89 14.70 9.19
N HIS A 89 7.05 14.96 9.78
CA HIS A 89 7.46 16.29 10.22
C HIS A 89 8.09 17.11 9.07
N ALA A 90 7.42 17.16 7.93
CA ALA A 90 7.86 17.92 6.76
C ALA A 90 6.68 18.37 5.90
N ASP A 91 6.74 19.61 5.39
CA ASP A 91 5.87 20.05 4.30
C ASP A 91 6.41 19.48 2.98
N PHE A 92 5.99 18.24 2.70
CA PHE A 92 6.51 17.45 1.61
C PHE A 92 5.39 16.68 0.93
N SER A 93 5.42 16.72 -0.41
CA SER A 93 4.55 15.95 -1.27
C SER A 93 5.42 15.16 -2.25
N LEU A 94 5.14 13.87 -2.37
CA LEU A 94 5.82 12.94 -3.24
C LEU A 94 4.83 11.86 -3.68
N TYR A 95 4.58 11.78 -4.98
CA TYR A 95 3.75 10.72 -5.53
C TYR A 95 4.29 10.23 -6.86
N PHE A 96 4.02 8.96 -7.14
CA PHE A 96 4.44 8.29 -8.34
C PHE A 96 3.27 8.20 -9.31
N SER A 97 3.49 8.57 -10.55
CA SER A 97 2.56 8.37 -11.66
C SER A 97 3.15 7.42 -12.69
N GLU A 98 2.31 6.89 -13.57
CA GLU A 98 2.82 6.17 -14.73
C GLU A 98 3.60 7.13 -15.63
N LYS A 99 4.78 6.72 -16.11
CA LYS A 99 5.49 7.50 -17.12
C LYS A 99 4.71 7.39 -18.44
N PRO A 100 4.29 8.51 -19.06
CA PRO A 100 3.63 8.45 -20.36
C PRO A 100 4.57 7.76 -21.35
N ARG A 101 4.07 6.72 -22.04
CA ARG A 101 4.79 6.18 -23.19
C ARG A 101 4.96 7.32 -24.18
N SER A 102 6.21 7.66 -24.52
CA SER A 102 6.47 8.36 -25.76
C SER A 102 5.99 7.43 -26.86
N THR A 103 4.76 7.63 -27.32
CA THR A 103 4.38 7.24 -28.66
C THR A 103 5.18 8.14 -29.56
N THR A 104 6.39 7.71 -29.92
CA THR A 104 7.11 8.29 -31.03
C THR A 104 6.31 7.94 -32.28
N MET A 105 5.19 8.63 -32.50
CA MET A 105 4.72 8.85 -33.86
C MET A 105 5.90 9.54 -34.56
N LYS A 106 6.44 8.89 -35.59
CA LYS A 106 7.30 9.52 -36.58
C LYS A 106 6.47 10.57 -37.33
N THR A 107 6.26 11.70 -36.68
CA THR A 107 5.90 12.94 -37.36
C THR A 107 7.04 13.89 -37.08
N ASP A 108 7.68 14.35 -38.16
CA ASP A 108 8.78 15.33 -38.20
C ASP A 108 8.33 16.70 -37.65
N VAL A 109 7.93 16.73 -36.39
CA VAL A 109 7.77 17.94 -35.61
C VAL A 109 8.81 17.86 -34.52
N PHE A 110 10.01 18.32 -34.86
CA PHE A 110 11.06 18.62 -33.90
C PHE A 110 10.51 19.67 -32.91
N ILE A 111 10.03 19.23 -31.75
CA ILE A 111 9.82 20.10 -30.61
C ILE A 111 11.21 20.36 -30.01
N SER A 112 11.83 21.45 -30.45
CA SER A 112 13.15 21.97 -30.04
C SER A 112 13.16 22.54 -28.61
N SER A 113 12.66 21.81 -27.61
CA SER A 113 12.67 22.29 -26.21
C SER A 113 13.27 21.33 -25.18
N GLN A 114 13.97 20.27 -25.59
CA GLN A 114 14.58 19.34 -24.62
C GLN A 114 15.98 18.88 -25.02
N ILE A 115 16.95 19.78 -24.96
CA ILE A 115 18.34 19.43 -24.60
C ILE A 115 18.89 20.58 -23.74
N PRO A 116 19.03 20.42 -22.41
CA PRO A 116 19.93 21.28 -21.66
C PRO A 116 21.35 20.75 -21.87
N ASP A 117 22.06 21.33 -22.85
CA ASP A 117 23.51 21.24 -22.94
C ASP A 117 24.11 22.09 -21.80
N GLY A 118 24.33 21.46 -20.65
CA GLY A 118 24.97 22.09 -19.51
C GLY A 118 25.18 21.10 -18.35
N PRO A 119 26.19 21.33 -17.48
CA PRO A 119 26.38 20.50 -16.30
C PRO A 119 25.10 20.56 -15.47
N THR A 120 24.44 19.42 -15.39
CA THR A 120 23.08 19.39 -14.91
C THR A 120 23.08 19.51 -13.41
N ARG A 121 22.44 20.57 -12.93
CA ARG A 121 22.36 20.85 -11.50
C ARG A 121 21.70 19.64 -10.84
N PRO A 122 22.28 19.07 -9.77
CA PRO A 122 21.70 17.94 -9.04
C PRO A 122 20.26 18.17 -8.56
N ASP A 123 19.83 19.43 -8.53
CA ASP A 123 18.54 19.88 -8.01
C ASP A 123 17.51 20.16 -9.13
N ALA A 124 17.85 19.93 -10.40
CA ALA A 124 16.95 20.23 -11.52
C ALA A 124 15.88 19.15 -11.76
N TRP A 125 16.08 17.94 -11.24
CA TRP A 125 15.14 16.82 -11.40
C TRP A 125 15.26 15.80 -10.27
N VAL A 126 14.25 14.95 -10.15
CA VAL A 126 14.29 13.79 -9.25
C VAL A 126 15.13 12.68 -9.87
N ALA A 127 16.21 12.29 -9.20
CA ALA A 127 17.08 11.18 -9.58
C ALA A 127 16.43 9.86 -9.16
N LEU A 128 15.66 9.25 -10.07
CA LEU A 128 14.96 8.01 -9.79
C LEU A 128 15.92 6.80 -9.80
N PRO A 129 15.95 5.98 -8.74
CA PRO A 129 16.72 4.74 -8.71
C PRO A 129 16.34 3.80 -9.87
N PRO A 130 17.29 3.06 -10.46
CA PRO A 130 16.99 2.14 -11.56
C PRO A 130 15.91 1.10 -11.23
N SER A 131 15.81 0.69 -9.98
CA SER A 131 14.81 -0.26 -9.48
C SER A 131 13.37 0.29 -9.57
N LEU A 132 13.17 1.61 -9.58
CA LEU A 132 11.87 2.27 -9.69
C LEU A 132 11.54 2.73 -11.13
N LYS A 133 12.34 2.31 -12.12
CA LYS A 133 12.15 2.68 -13.53
C LYS A 133 10.74 2.32 -14.04
N GLY A 134 10.17 3.25 -14.81
CA GLY A 134 8.83 3.15 -15.40
C GLY A 134 7.78 3.98 -14.64
N LEU A 135 8.12 4.43 -13.44
CA LEU A 135 7.37 5.45 -12.73
C LEU A 135 7.91 6.84 -13.08
N ASP A 136 7.03 7.83 -13.02
CA ASP A 136 7.36 9.24 -12.98
C ASP A 136 7.12 9.78 -11.57
N VAL A 137 7.90 10.76 -11.12
CA VAL A 137 7.86 11.24 -9.75
C VAL A 137 7.55 12.72 -9.72
N GLN A 138 6.51 13.08 -8.99
CA GLN A 138 6.09 14.46 -8.79
C GLN A 138 6.33 14.83 -7.33
N THR A 139 6.94 16.00 -7.12
CA THR A 139 7.27 16.49 -5.79
C THR A 139 7.30 18.00 -5.71
N ASN A 140 7.00 18.55 -4.54
CA ASN A 140 7.19 19.96 -4.22
C ASN A 140 8.62 20.27 -3.73
N ASN A 141 9.47 19.26 -3.45
CA ASN A 141 10.83 19.44 -2.96
C ASN A 141 11.80 18.40 -3.56
N ILE A 142 12.42 18.76 -4.69
CA ILE A 142 13.35 17.88 -5.43
C ILE A 142 14.52 17.42 -4.57
N ARG A 143 15.10 18.32 -3.76
CA ARG A 143 16.26 18.00 -2.92
C ARG A 143 15.92 16.95 -1.87
N LEU A 144 14.78 17.09 -1.20
CA LEU A 144 14.33 16.12 -0.19
C LEU A 144 13.93 14.79 -0.85
N ALA A 145 13.26 14.83 -2.00
CA ALA A 145 12.95 13.63 -2.77
C ALA A 145 14.22 12.87 -3.18
N ASN A 146 15.26 13.56 -3.65
CA ASN A 146 16.54 12.94 -3.98
C ASN A 146 17.25 12.38 -2.75
N LYS A 147 17.22 13.06 -1.60
CA LYS A 147 17.77 12.55 -0.34
C LYS A 147 17.06 11.26 0.10
N LEU A 148 15.72 11.24 -0.01
CA LEU A 148 14.88 10.10 0.34
C LEU A 148 15.17 8.90 -0.57
N LEU A 149 15.15 9.11 -1.88
CA LEU A 149 15.32 8.07 -2.89
C LEU A 149 16.77 7.59 -3.04
N ALA A 150 17.74 8.33 -2.50
CA ALA A 150 19.13 7.87 -2.39
C ALA A 150 19.34 6.87 -1.24
N ASN A 151 18.39 6.74 -0.31
CA ASN A 151 18.50 5.80 0.80
C ASN A 151 18.06 4.39 0.37
N PRO A 152 18.97 3.40 0.28
CA PRO A 152 18.64 2.07 -0.22
C PRO A 152 17.59 1.37 0.63
N LYS A 153 17.62 1.55 1.95
CA LYS A 153 16.64 0.93 2.86
C LYS A 153 15.22 1.41 2.55
N ILE A 154 15.07 2.71 2.24
CA ILE A 154 13.75 3.28 1.89
C ILE A 154 13.33 2.78 0.51
N VAL A 155 14.26 2.73 -0.46
CA VAL A 155 13.96 2.20 -1.79
C VAL A 155 13.50 0.75 -1.71
N ASP A 156 14.11 -0.08 -0.87
CA ASP A 156 13.71 -1.47 -0.66
C ASP A 156 12.26 -1.56 -0.16
N VAL A 157 11.89 -0.74 0.83
CA VAL A 157 10.48 -0.63 1.29
C VAL A 157 9.54 -0.22 0.14
N LEU A 158 9.91 0.79 -0.64
CA LEU A 158 9.06 1.27 -1.74
C LEU A 158 8.87 0.22 -2.83
N LEU A 159 9.81 -0.70 -3.01
CA LEU A 159 9.68 -1.80 -3.97
C LEU A 159 8.61 -2.82 -3.54
N GLU A 160 8.38 -2.99 -2.24
CA GLU A 160 7.32 -3.86 -1.72
C GLU A 160 5.92 -3.29 -2.00
N PHE A 161 5.79 -1.97 -2.11
CA PHE A 161 4.53 -1.28 -2.42
C PHE A 161 4.35 -0.99 -3.91
N ARG A 162 5.26 -1.51 -4.74
CA ARG A 162 5.20 -1.38 -6.19
C ARG A 162 4.40 -2.55 -6.76
N SER A 163 3.45 -2.21 -7.62
CA SER A 163 2.65 -3.17 -8.38
C SER A 163 2.86 -3.00 -9.88
N VAL A 164 2.53 -4.04 -10.64
CA VAL A 164 2.45 -4.00 -12.10
C VAL A 164 1.11 -4.58 -12.51
N ASP A 165 0.33 -3.83 -13.28
CA ASP A 165 -0.98 -4.28 -13.73
C ASP A 165 -0.90 -5.34 -14.84
N SER A 166 -2.05 -5.85 -15.28
CA SER A 166 -2.15 -6.88 -16.33
C SER A 166 -1.60 -6.44 -17.69
N ARG A 167 -1.40 -5.14 -17.91
CA ARG A 167 -0.86 -4.55 -19.14
C ARG A 167 0.61 -4.16 -19.01
N GLY A 168 1.22 -4.42 -17.86
CA GLY A 168 2.62 -4.10 -17.58
C GLY A 168 2.84 -2.67 -17.08
N HIS A 169 1.79 -1.95 -16.67
CA HIS A 169 1.92 -0.59 -16.16
C HIS A 169 2.28 -0.61 -14.68
N PRO A 170 3.42 0.00 -14.28
CA PRO A 170 3.80 0.07 -12.89
C PRO A 170 2.95 1.10 -12.14
N SER A 171 2.57 0.80 -10.91
CA SER A 171 1.91 1.73 -10.00
C SER A 171 2.49 1.61 -8.59
N MET A 172 2.36 2.67 -7.80
CA MET A 172 2.80 2.72 -6.41
C MET A 172 1.59 2.93 -5.50
N SER A 173 1.45 2.10 -4.47
CA SER A 173 0.38 2.22 -3.47
C SER A 173 0.72 3.19 -2.34
N TRP A 174 2.00 3.58 -2.26
CA TRP A 174 2.54 4.53 -1.29
C TRP A 174 2.72 5.93 -1.89
N LYS A 175 2.40 6.96 -1.10
CA LYS A 175 2.64 8.37 -1.44
C LYS A 175 2.72 9.24 -0.17
N ILE A 176 3.22 10.46 -0.34
CA ILE A 176 3.13 11.54 0.65
C ILE A 176 2.37 12.70 0.02
N MET A 177 1.36 13.21 0.71
CA MET A 177 0.60 14.39 0.30
C MET A 177 0.52 15.36 1.48
N ASP A 178 1.12 16.54 1.33
CA ASP A 178 1.10 17.65 2.29
C ASP A 178 1.49 17.19 3.70
N GLY A 179 2.61 16.45 3.78
CA GLY A 179 3.14 15.88 5.02
C GLY A 179 2.34 14.71 5.59
N LEU A 180 1.35 14.18 4.87
CA LEU A 180 0.64 12.95 5.22
C LEU A 180 1.15 11.81 4.36
N MET A 181 1.85 10.86 4.98
CA MET A 181 2.25 9.60 4.34
C MET A 181 1.06 8.65 4.32
N ILE A 182 0.80 8.04 3.16
CA ILE A 182 -0.38 7.24 2.89
C ILE A 182 0.04 5.97 2.16
N LEU A 183 -0.35 4.82 2.70
CA LEU A 183 -0.31 3.52 2.05
C LEU A 183 -1.74 3.06 1.74
N GLU A 184 -2.05 2.82 0.46
CA GLU A 184 -3.38 2.36 0.02
C GLU A 184 -3.41 0.82 -0.13
N PHE A 185 -4.37 0.19 0.54
CA PHE A 185 -4.74 -1.21 0.35
C PHE A 185 -5.83 -1.28 -0.73
N HIS A 186 -5.43 -1.68 -1.93
CA HIS A 186 -6.34 -1.68 -3.08
C HIS A 186 -7.33 -2.84 -3.04
N SER A 187 -8.53 -2.64 -3.58
CA SER A 187 -9.51 -3.72 -3.78
C SER A 187 -9.07 -4.77 -4.81
N ALA A 188 -8.24 -4.37 -5.78
CA ALA A 188 -7.79 -5.26 -6.85
C ALA A 188 -6.66 -6.17 -6.36
N GLU A 189 -6.86 -7.49 -6.42
CA GLU A 189 -5.92 -8.53 -5.95
C GLU A 189 -4.50 -8.41 -6.52
N ARG A 190 -4.35 -7.84 -7.72
CA ARG A 190 -3.04 -7.70 -8.39
C ARG A 190 -2.21 -6.51 -7.90
N LYS A 191 -2.76 -5.66 -7.03
CA LYS A 191 -2.04 -4.53 -6.45
C LYS A 191 -1.58 -4.87 -5.03
N ILE A 192 -0.43 -4.35 -4.65
CA ILE A 192 0.22 -4.61 -3.36
C ILE A 192 0.48 -3.26 -2.68
N PRO A 193 0.03 -3.09 -1.44
CA PRO A 193 -0.78 -4.04 -0.69
C PRO A 193 -2.24 -4.08 -1.21
N ASN A 194 -2.90 -5.23 -1.07
CA ASN A 194 -4.34 -5.35 -1.34
C ASN A 194 -5.13 -5.55 -0.05
N TYR A 195 -6.39 -5.14 -0.13
CA TYR A 195 -7.34 -5.18 0.98
C TYR A 195 -7.69 -6.63 1.37
N HIS A 196 -7.80 -7.53 0.39
CA HIS A 196 -8.17 -8.92 0.64
C HIS A 196 -7.12 -9.66 1.49
N ASP A 197 -5.83 -9.50 1.19
CA ASP A 197 -4.72 -10.07 1.96
C ASP A 197 -4.69 -9.53 3.38
N LEU A 198 -4.96 -8.23 3.56
CA LEU A 198 -5.08 -7.63 4.88
C LEU A 198 -6.27 -8.22 5.66
N THR A 199 -7.41 -8.44 5.00
CA THR A 199 -8.58 -9.05 5.66
C THR A 199 -8.40 -10.52 6.02
N SER A 200 -7.69 -11.29 5.19
CA SER A 200 -7.45 -12.71 5.42
C SER A 200 -6.37 -12.94 6.49
N ARG A 201 -5.41 -12.04 6.62
CA ARG A 201 -4.33 -12.09 7.61
C ARG A 201 -4.10 -10.71 8.20
N ILE A 202 -4.98 -10.35 9.12
CA ILE A 202 -4.99 -9.03 9.75
C ILE A 202 -3.71 -8.70 10.53
N SER A 203 -3.01 -9.69 11.07
CA SER A 203 -1.73 -9.50 11.75
C SER A 203 -0.61 -9.01 10.84
N SER A 204 -0.77 -9.11 9.50
CA SER A 204 0.20 -8.52 8.56
C SER A 204 0.22 -6.99 8.58
N VAL A 205 -0.75 -6.35 9.26
CA VAL A 205 -0.74 -4.89 9.47
C VAL A 205 0.54 -4.42 10.15
N ASP A 206 1.11 -5.23 11.06
CA ASP A 206 2.33 -4.92 11.79
C ASP A 206 3.54 -4.83 10.85
N ASP A 207 3.64 -5.72 9.85
CA ASP A 207 4.71 -5.68 8.85
C ASP A 207 4.70 -4.33 8.11
N TYR A 208 3.52 -3.86 7.68
CA TYR A 208 3.38 -2.56 7.02
C TYR A 208 3.70 -1.39 7.97
N LEU A 209 3.34 -1.49 9.25
CA LEU A 209 3.64 -0.47 10.26
C LEU A 209 5.15 -0.34 10.51
N GLU A 210 5.86 -1.46 10.60
CA GLU A 210 7.31 -1.49 10.73
C GLU A 210 7.97 -0.80 9.53
N GLU A 211 7.56 -1.16 8.30
CA GLU A 211 8.11 -0.57 7.07
C GLU A 211 7.83 0.94 6.96
N LEU A 212 6.60 1.37 7.24
CA LEU A 212 6.28 2.80 7.25
C LEU A 212 7.06 3.55 8.33
N THR A 213 7.29 2.95 9.49
CA THR A 213 8.05 3.58 10.57
C THR A 213 9.52 3.81 10.19
N LYS A 214 10.14 2.93 9.39
CA LYS A 214 11.47 3.16 8.82
C LYS A 214 11.52 4.45 7.98
N ILE A 215 10.48 4.70 7.18
CA ILE A 215 10.36 5.92 6.37
C ILE A 215 10.11 7.14 7.26
N VAL A 216 9.23 7.05 8.27
CA VAL A 216 8.97 8.15 9.20
C VAL A 216 10.25 8.60 9.92
N ARG A 217 11.08 7.65 10.37
CA ARG A 217 12.34 7.95 11.07
C ARG A 217 13.29 8.79 10.22
N PHE A 218 13.36 8.56 8.91
CA PHE A 218 14.14 9.41 8.00
C PHE A 218 13.76 10.89 8.06
N PHE A 219 12.49 11.22 8.28
CA PHE A 219 12.01 12.60 8.41
C PHE A 219 12.20 13.19 9.81
N LYS A 220 12.57 12.38 10.81
CA LYS A 220 12.89 12.83 12.17
C LYS A 220 14.39 13.08 12.36
N GLU A 221 15.22 12.52 11.49
CA GLU A 221 16.66 12.74 11.52
C GLU A 221 17.01 14.15 11.00
N PRO A 222 17.79 14.95 11.76
CA PRO A 222 18.16 16.32 11.40
C PRO A 222 19.01 16.43 10.11
#